data_AF-A0AB36RTA6-F1
#
_entry.id   AF-A0AB36RTA6-F1
#
_cell.length_a   1.000
_cell.length_b   1.000
_cell.length_c   1.000
_cell.angle_alpha   90.00
_cell.angle_beta   90.00
_cell.angle_gamma   90.00
#
_symmetry.space_group_name_H-M   'P 1'
#
loop_
_entity.id
_entity.type
_entity.pdbx_description
1 polymer ?
#
loop_
_entity_poly.entity_id
_entity_poly.type
_entity_poly.pdbx_seq_one_letter_code
_entity_poly.pdbx_strand_id
1 'polypeptide(L)'
;MAKKTTKTIHYLRAQQNHSLFDLEVALRRVLSAAPTVQDTQIEQYNQLTQIMHRTLDPKDVKGNSIGGLLIHIGSGTKDEHIRTMSNRPVQQDDHGGTQAPPSGYSFLRKEAFLYIVGHHVIFCGHGFLSASTVASYLSLLSNKLRENNPDIVQFNIEFKAVGNCDKLSLIQQHGVKSILLDASAYQLSRNRRIRI
;
A
#
# COMPACT_ATOMS: atom_id res chain seq x y z
N MET A 1 -15.35 3.49 -27.41
CA MET A 1 -14.11 4.14 -26.92
C MET A 1 -13.87 3.74 -25.47
N ALA A 2 -12.75 3.09 -25.15
CA ALA A 2 -12.44 2.73 -23.77
C ALA A 2 -12.09 3.98 -22.95
N LYS A 3 -12.76 4.16 -21.81
CA LYS A 3 -12.52 5.27 -20.88
C LYS A 3 -11.11 5.13 -20.32
N LYS A 4 -10.21 6.09 -20.57
CA LYS A 4 -8.88 6.11 -19.94
C LYS A 4 -9.06 6.22 -18.43
N THR A 5 -8.68 5.19 -17.70
CA THR A 5 -8.67 5.20 -16.23
C THR A 5 -7.33 5.77 -15.78
N THR A 6 -7.35 6.92 -15.12
CA THR A 6 -6.17 7.50 -14.48
C THR A 6 -6.03 6.91 -13.08
N LYS A 7 -4.86 6.33 -12.75
CA LYS A 7 -4.51 5.95 -11.37
C LYS A 7 -3.42 6.88 -10.85
N THR A 8 -3.54 7.27 -9.58
CA THR A 8 -2.56 8.13 -8.91
C THR A 8 -1.46 7.27 -8.29
N ILE A 9 -0.21 7.63 -8.58
CA ILE A 9 0.96 7.03 -7.97
C ILE A 9 1.54 8.02 -6.96
N HIS A 10 1.83 7.55 -5.76
CA HIS A 10 2.40 8.35 -4.67
C HIS A 10 3.83 7.93 -4.40
N TYR A 11 4.72 8.91 -4.23
CA TYR A 11 6.07 8.68 -3.74
C TYR A 11 6.15 9.04 -2.26
N LEU A 12 6.49 8.05 -1.44
CA LEU A 12 6.46 8.08 0.01
C LEU A 12 7.80 7.60 0.58
N ARG A 13 8.06 7.94 1.83
CA ARG A 13 9.15 7.37 2.63
C ARG A 13 8.59 6.68 3.86
N ALA A 14 9.09 5.49 4.14
CA ALA A 14 8.82 4.77 5.39
C ALA A 14 9.61 5.43 6.53
N GLN A 15 8.91 5.75 7.60
CA GLN A 15 9.48 6.29 8.82
C GLN A 15 9.02 5.48 10.04
N GLN A 16 9.86 5.42 11.05
CA GLN A 16 9.54 4.89 12.37
C GLN A 16 10.16 5.80 13.41
N ASN A 17 9.39 6.24 14.40
CA ASN A 17 9.84 7.16 15.44
C ASN A 17 10.55 8.41 14.86
N HIS A 18 9.96 9.01 13.81
CA HIS A 18 10.48 10.15 13.04
C HIS A 18 11.80 9.94 12.28
N SER A 19 12.39 8.74 12.34
CA SER A 19 13.59 8.38 11.58
C SER A 19 13.23 7.61 10.32
N LEU A 20 14.06 7.71 9.27
CA LEU A 20 13.90 6.88 8.08
C LEU A 20 14.04 5.40 8.47
N PHE A 21 13.11 4.59 8.00
CA PHE A 21 13.08 3.16 8.31
C PHE A 21 13.33 2.36 7.04
N ASP A 22 14.34 1.49 7.06
CA ASP A 22 14.65 0.58 5.96
C ASP A 22 13.59 -0.53 5.87
N LEU A 23 12.50 -0.21 5.17
CA LEU A 23 11.38 -1.10 5.00
C LEU A 23 11.72 -2.30 4.11
N GLU A 24 12.59 -2.13 3.11
CA GLU A 24 13.01 -3.23 2.25
C GLU A 24 13.63 -4.36 3.06
N VAL A 25 14.67 -4.05 3.86
CA VAL A 25 15.39 -5.07 4.63
C VAL A 25 14.46 -5.73 5.64
N ALA A 26 13.65 -4.94 6.34
CA ALA A 26 12.71 -5.46 7.33
C ALA A 26 11.64 -6.36 6.69
N LEU A 27 11.08 -5.95 5.55
CA LEU A 27 10.04 -6.69 4.87
C LEU A 27 10.59 -7.98 4.22
N ARG A 28 11.84 -8.00 3.73
CA ARG A 28 12.49 -9.24 3.28
C ARG A 28 12.54 -10.29 4.40
N ARG A 29 12.89 -9.89 5.62
CA ARG A 29 12.91 -10.81 6.78
C ARG A 29 11.51 -11.32 7.13
N VAL A 30 10.53 -10.42 7.17
CA VAL A 30 9.11 -10.78 7.38
C VAL A 30 8.63 -11.78 6.34
N LEU A 31 8.93 -11.55 5.06
CA LEU A 31 8.50 -12.43 3.97
C LEU A 31 9.25 -13.77 3.96
N SER A 32 10.49 -13.81 4.44
CA SER A 32 11.22 -15.07 4.64
C SER A 32 10.57 -15.93 5.73
N ALA A 33 10.00 -15.33 6.76
CA ALA A 33 9.28 -16.03 7.83
C ALA A 33 7.82 -16.35 7.48
N ALA A 34 7.31 -15.83 6.36
CA ALA A 34 5.94 -16.03 5.89
C ALA A 34 5.95 -16.66 4.48
N PRO A 35 6.33 -17.94 4.33
CA PRO A 35 6.54 -18.57 3.03
C PRO A 35 5.27 -18.69 2.17
N THR A 36 4.07 -18.58 2.74
CA THR A 36 2.80 -18.67 2.01
C THR A 36 2.00 -17.36 2.09
N VAL A 37 1.01 -17.22 1.20
CA VAL A 37 0.05 -16.10 1.27
C VAL A 37 -0.74 -16.15 2.58
N GLN A 38 -1.09 -17.35 3.05
CA GLN A 38 -1.82 -17.57 4.31
C GLN A 38 -1.06 -17.04 5.52
N ASP A 39 0.27 -17.19 5.56
CA ASP A 39 1.08 -16.65 6.65
C ASP A 39 0.97 -15.13 6.76
N THR A 40 0.77 -14.46 5.62
CA THR A 40 0.58 -13.01 5.53
C THR A 40 -0.84 -12.53 5.84
N GLN A 41 -1.78 -13.43 6.08
CA GLN A 41 -3.16 -13.05 6.38
C GLN A 41 -3.28 -12.37 7.75
N ILE A 42 -3.95 -11.23 7.76
CA ILE A 42 -4.40 -10.51 8.95
C ILE A 42 -5.91 -10.32 8.82
N GLU A 43 -6.64 -10.76 9.85
CA GLU A 43 -8.09 -10.57 9.96
C GLU A 43 -8.36 -9.52 11.05
N GLN A 44 -9.02 -8.43 10.68
CA GLN A 44 -9.43 -7.37 11.61
C GLN A 44 -10.80 -6.84 11.23
N TYR A 45 -11.72 -6.75 12.20
CA TYR A 45 -13.08 -6.23 11.99
C TYR A 45 -13.78 -6.86 10.77
N ASN A 46 -13.68 -8.17 10.61
CA ASN A 46 -14.20 -8.96 9.49
C ASN A 46 -13.58 -8.62 8.11
N GLN A 47 -12.51 -7.84 8.06
CA GLN A 47 -11.69 -7.63 6.87
C GLN A 47 -10.51 -8.59 6.88
N LEU A 48 -10.33 -9.30 5.77
CA LEU A 48 -9.16 -10.08 5.47
C LEU A 48 -8.21 -9.23 4.61
N THR A 49 -6.96 -9.09 5.04
CA THR A 49 -5.89 -8.45 4.25
C THR A 49 -4.70 -9.39 4.17
N GLN A 50 -4.10 -9.48 2.98
CA GLN A 50 -2.96 -10.38 2.73
C GLN A 50 -2.08 -9.86 1.58
N ILE A 51 -0.82 -10.33 1.54
CA ILE A 51 0.06 -10.14 0.39
C ILE A 51 -0.27 -11.23 -0.63
N MET A 52 -0.89 -10.84 -1.73
CA MET A 52 -1.31 -11.76 -2.80
C MET A 52 -0.15 -12.15 -3.71
N HIS A 53 0.71 -11.18 -4.05
CA HIS A 53 1.90 -11.42 -4.85
C HIS A 53 3.09 -10.65 -4.29
N ARG A 54 4.28 -11.24 -4.44
CA ARG A 54 5.56 -10.65 -4.05
C ARG A 54 6.64 -11.03 -5.04
N THR A 55 7.44 -10.06 -5.43
CA THR A 55 8.66 -10.25 -6.24
C THR A 55 9.82 -9.66 -5.46
N LEU A 56 10.72 -10.54 -5.00
CA LEU A 56 11.85 -10.12 -4.16
C LEU A 56 13.04 -9.59 -4.96
N ASP A 57 13.12 -9.95 -6.24
CA ASP A 57 14.19 -9.53 -7.16
C ASP A 57 13.57 -9.05 -8.48
N PRO A 58 12.90 -7.89 -8.47
CA PRO A 58 12.21 -7.38 -9.65
C PRO A 58 13.21 -7.05 -10.76
N LYS A 59 12.79 -7.27 -11.99
CA LYS A 59 13.57 -7.02 -13.20
C LYS A 59 12.84 -6.05 -14.12
N ASP A 60 13.60 -5.26 -14.87
CA ASP A 60 13.06 -4.43 -15.94
C ASP A 60 12.65 -5.27 -17.15
N VAL A 61 12.09 -4.62 -18.18
CA VAL A 61 11.67 -5.25 -19.43
C VAL A 61 12.81 -5.91 -20.22
N LYS A 62 14.06 -5.58 -19.90
CA LYS A 62 15.28 -6.14 -20.52
C LYS A 62 15.90 -7.24 -19.65
N GLY A 63 15.32 -7.55 -18.49
CA GLY A 63 15.81 -8.56 -17.56
C GLY A 63 16.87 -8.07 -16.56
N ASN A 64 17.17 -6.78 -16.52
CA ASN A 64 18.12 -6.22 -15.54
C ASN A 64 17.46 -6.10 -14.18
N SER A 65 18.18 -6.44 -13.10
CA SER A 65 17.70 -6.21 -11.75
C SER A 65 17.51 -4.71 -11.50
N ILE A 66 16.35 -4.32 -10.98
CA ILE A 66 16.07 -2.93 -10.59
C ILE A 66 16.22 -2.71 -9.08
N GLY A 67 16.56 -3.77 -8.32
CA GLY A 67 16.62 -3.76 -6.86
C GLY A 67 15.23 -3.67 -6.20
N GLY A 68 15.19 -3.71 -4.88
CA GLY A 68 13.94 -3.54 -4.14
C GLY A 68 12.98 -4.73 -4.18
N LEU A 69 11.72 -4.44 -3.85
CA LEU A 69 10.62 -5.39 -3.74
C LEU A 69 9.39 -4.87 -4.47
N LEU A 70 8.65 -5.76 -5.15
CA LEU A 70 7.28 -5.50 -5.60
C LEU A 70 6.29 -6.29 -4.75
N ILE A 71 5.29 -5.62 -4.20
CA ILE A 71 4.28 -6.22 -3.33
C ILE A 71 2.88 -5.84 -3.83
N HIS A 72 2.01 -6.84 -3.98
CA HIS A 72 0.58 -6.66 -4.19
C HIS A 72 -0.17 -7.10 -2.93
N ILE A 73 -0.90 -6.18 -2.32
CA ILE A 73 -1.75 -6.41 -1.15
C ILE A 73 -3.20 -6.38 -1.60
N GLY A 74 -3.95 -7.42 -1.21
CA GLY A 74 -5.39 -7.50 -1.41
C GLY A 74 -6.13 -7.46 -0.09
N SER A 75 -7.30 -6.83 -0.10
CA SER A 75 -8.23 -6.82 1.03
C SER A 75 -9.69 -6.96 0.60
N GLY A 76 -10.43 -7.73 1.38
CA GLY A 76 -11.86 -7.96 1.21
C GLY A 76 -12.53 -8.22 2.55
N THR A 77 -13.85 -8.10 2.59
CA THR A 77 -14.64 -8.54 3.74
C THR A 77 -14.79 -10.06 3.66
N LYS A 78 -14.50 -10.75 4.76
CA LYS A 78 -14.60 -12.21 4.83
C LYS A 78 -16.05 -12.64 4.65
N ASP A 79 -16.27 -13.61 3.76
CA ASP A 79 -17.56 -14.23 3.44
C ASP A 79 -18.67 -13.23 3.02
N GLU A 80 -18.29 -12.02 2.59
CA GLU A 80 -19.23 -10.97 2.21
C GLU A 80 -20.03 -11.34 0.96
N HIS A 81 -21.34 -11.23 1.07
CA HIS A 81 -22.24 -11.40 -0.06
C HIS A 81 -22.30 -10.11 -0.89
N ILE A 82 -22.21 -10.22 -2.21
CA ILE A 82 -22.34 -9.08 -3.12
C ILE A 82 -23.75 -9.01 -3.67
N ARG A 83 -24.32 -7.80 -3.69
CA ARG A 83 -25.61 -7.56 -4.33
C ARG A 83 -25.48 -7.72 -5.85
N THR A 84 -26.38 -8.48 -6.44
CA THR A 84 -26.42 -8.75 -7.88
C THR A 84 -27.59 -8.02 -8.53
N MET A 85 -27.48 -7.75 -9.82
CA MET A 85 -28.59 -7.29 -10.66
C MET A 85 -28.79 -8.27 -11.81
N SER A 86 -30.00 -8.35 -12.34
CA SER A 86 -30.29 -9.13 -13.53
C SER A 86 -29.68 -8.46 -14.75
N ASN A 87 -28.98 -9.24 -15.58
CA ASN A 87 -28.50 -8.76 -16.88
C ASN A 87 -29.62 -8.70 -17.94
N ARG A 88 -30.81 -9.21 -17.62
CA ARG A 88 -31.99 -9.23 -18.50
C ARG A 88 -33.26 -8.97 -17.68
N PRO A 89 -33.39 -7.79 -17.05
CA PRO A 89 -34.58 -7.48 -16.28
C PRO A 89 -35.77 -7.36 -17.23
N VAL A 90 -36.81 -8.17 -16.99
CA VAL A 90 -38.07 -8.14 -17.76
C VAL A 90 -39.17 -7.38 -17.00
N GLN A 91 -38.93 -7.13 -15.70
CA GLN A 91 -39.85 -6.46 -14.81
C GLN A 91 -39.47 -4.98 -14.65
N GLN A 92 -40.41 -4.15 -14.22
CA GLN A 92 -40.20 -2.71 -14.03
C GLN A 92 -39.15 -2.41 -12.96
N ASP A 93 -39.15 -3.21 -11.88
CA ASP A 93 -38.20 -3.09 -10.77
C ASP A 93 -37.34 -4.34 -10.66
N ASP A 94 -36.02 -4.16 -10.55
CA ASP A 94 -35.08 -5.21 -10.18
C ASP A 94 -34.58 -4.94 -8.76
N HIS A 95 -35.10 -5.70 -7.79
CA HIS A 95 -34.68 -5.58 -6.40
C HIS A 95 -33.29 -6.18 -6.14
N GLY A 96 -32.71 -6.85 -7.14
CA GLY A 96 -31.41 -7.50 -7.07
C GLY A 96 -31.42 -8.74 -6.18
N GLY A 97 -30.38 -9.56 -6.34
CA GLY A 97 -30.11 -10.71 -5.47
C GLY A 97 -28.91 -10.45 -4.56
N THR A 98 -28.49 -11.48 -3.83
CA THR A 98 -27.17 -11.51 -3.19
C THR A 98 -26.46 -12.81 -3.56
N GLN A 99 -25.16 -12.73 -3.77
CA GLN A 99 -24.32 -13.87 -4.13
C GLN A 99 -23.19 -14.01 -3.11
N ALA A 100 -23.13 -15.16 -2.45
CA ALA A 100 -21.99 -15.54 -1.62
C ALA A 100 -20.74 -15.71 -2.49
N PRO A 101 -19.53 -15.47 -1.94
CA PRO A 101 -18.31 -15.82 -2.65
C PRO A 101 -18.22 -17.35 -2.81
N PRO A 102 -17.47 -17.84 -3.81
CA PRO A 102 -17.19 -19.27 -3.93
C PRO A 102 -16.54 -19.82 -2.65
N SER A 103 -16.80 -21.09 -2.33
CA SER A 103 -16.32 -21.72 -1.09
C SER A 103 -14.79 -21.59 -0.95
N GLY A 104 -14.34 -21.06 0.19
CA GLY A 104 -12.93 -20.82 0.48
C GLY A 104 -12.36 -19.52 -0.10
N TYR A 105 -13.18 -18.68 -0.73
CA TYR A 105 -12.78 -17.40 -1.31
C TYR A 105 -13.53 -16.24 -0.67
N SER A 106 -12.95 -15.05 -0.77
CA SER A 106 -13.62 -13.78 -0.47
C SER A 106 -13.47 -12.86 -1.67
N PHE A 107 -14.44 -11.98 -1.88
CA PHE A 107 -14.36 -11.01 -2.96
C PHE A 107 -13.27 -9.97 -2.66
N LEU A 108 -12.36 -9.79 -3.61
CA LEU A 108 -11.33 -8.76 -3.55
C LEU A 108 -11.98 -7.39 -3.81
N ARG A 109 -11.92 -6.51 -2.81
CA ARG A 109 -12.57 -5.18 -2.86
C ARG A 109 -11.57 -4.06 -3.00
N LYS A 110 -10.41 -4.20 -2.35
CA LYS A 110 -9.39 -3.17 -2.24
C LYS A 110 -8.03 -3.79 -2.51
N GLU A 111 -7.18 -3.03 -3.20
CA GLU A 111 -5.86 -3.50 -3.59
C GLU A 111 -4.84 -2.38 -3.46
N ALA A 112 -3.59 -2.74 -3.22
CA ALA A 112 -2.48 -1.80 -3.23
C ALA A 112 -1.24 -2.44 -3.84
N PHE A 113 -0.56 -1.68 -4.68
CA PHE A 113 0.69 -2.05 -5.31
C PHE A 113 1.81 -1.18 -4.75
N LEU A 114 2.88 -1.82 -4.29
CA LEU A 114 4.03 -1.18 -3.68
C LEU A 114 5.30 -1.60 -4.43
N TYR A 115 6.13 -0.62 -4.74
CA TYR A 115 7.55 -0.83 -5.06
C TYR A 115 8.40 -0.20 -3.95
N ILE A 116 9.28 -0.98 -3.33
CA ILE A 116 10.00 -0.60 -2.12
C ILE A 116 11.51 -0.75 -2.37
N VAL A 117 12.29 0.31 -2.13
CA VAL A 117 13.76 0.28 -2.17
C VAL A 117 14.29 0.99 -0.92
N GLY A 118 14.93 0.26 -0.02
CA GLY A 118 15.30 0.76 1.31
C GLY A 118 14.09 1.37 2.04
N HIS A 119 14.14 2.68 2.31
CA HIS A 119 13.05 3.44 2.92
C HIS A 119 12.10 4.12 1.91
N HIS A 120 12.36 4.01 0.61
CA HIS A 120 11.55 4.60 -0.44
C HIS A 120 10.39 3.69 -0.84
N VAL A 121 9.20 4.27 -1.01
CA VAL A 121 8.00 3.53 -1.39
C VAL A 121 7.26 4.26 -2.50
N ILE A 122 7.09 3.59 -3.64
CA ILE A 122 6.13 3.99 -4.66
C ILE A 122 4.84 3.21 -4.39
N PHE A 123 3.75 3.94 -4.19
CA PHE A 123 2.47 3.39 -3.76
C PHE A 123 1.36 3.71 -4.77
N CYS A 124 0.56 2.71 -5.12
CA CYS A 124 -0.65 2.85 -5.93
C CYS A 124 -1.79 2.04 -5.30
N GLY A 125 -2.75 2.74 -4.68
CA GLY A 125 -3.92 2.13 -4.06
C GLY A 125 -5.15 2.07 -4.97
N HIS A 126 -6.06 1.15 -4.66
CA HIS A 126 -7.39 1.01 -5.26
C HIS A 126 -8.41 0.61 -4.20
N GLY A 127 -9.69 0.98 -4.40
CA GLY A 127 -10.78 0.58 -3.49
C GLY A 127 -10.68 1.13 -2.06
N PHE A 128 -10.05 2.30 -1.85
CA PHE A 128 -9.79 2.90 -0.53
C PHE A 128 -8.76 2.18 0.34
N LEU A 129 -7.96 1.24 -0.20
CA LEU A 129 -6.76 0.79 0.51
C LEU A 129 -5.74 1.92 0.48
N SER A 130 -5.64 2.68 1.57
CA SER A 130 -4.76 3.86 1.68
C SER A 130 -3.35 3.45 2.11
N ALA A 131 -2.40 4.36 1.94
CA ALA A 131 -1.04 4.16 2.42
C ALA A 131 -1.00 3.92 3.94
N SER A 132 -1.80 4.64 4.73
CA SER A 132 -1.86 4.44 6.19
C SER A 132 -2.42 3.07 6.56
N THR A 133 -3.46 2.59 5.87
CA THR A 133 -3.99 1.24 6.11
C THR A 133 -2.96 0.17 5.77
N VAL A 134 -2.19 0.33 4.69
CA VAL A 134 -1.10 -0.59 4.36
C VAL A 134 0.01 -0.55 5.41
N ALA A 135 0.39 0.63 5.90
CA ALA A 135 1.40 0.77 6.95
C ALA A 135 0.97 0.06 8.25
N SER A 136 -0.31 0.22 8.64
CA SER A 136 -0.88 -0.50 9.78
C SER A 136 -0.89 -2.01 9.57
N TYR A 137 -1.31 -2.48 8.40
CA TYR A 137 -1.31 -3.91 8.05
C TYR A 137 0.10 -4.51 8.12
N LEU A 138 1.11 -3.86 7.53
CA LEU A 138 2.49 -4.35 7.56
C LEU A 138 3.04 -4.39 9.00
N SER A 139 2.71 -3.40 9.81
CA SER A 139 3.08 -3.36 11.23
C SER A 139 2.46 -4.53 12.01
N LEU A 140 1.16 -4.79 11.81
CA LEU A 140 0.44 -5.92 12.42
C LEU A 140 1.01 -7.27 11.98
N LEU A 141 1.33 -7.41 10.69
CA LEU A 141 1.95 -8.61 10.16
C LEU A 141 3.31 -8.88 10.82
N SER A 142 4.15 -7.85 10.97
CA SER A 142 5.44 -7.98 11.65
C SER A 142 5.26 -8.44 13.10
N ASN A 143 4.27 -7.91 13.81
CA ASN A 143 3.97 -8.28 15.20
C ASN A 143 3.52 -9.74 15.31
N LYS A 144 2.57 -10.16 14.47
CA LYS A 144 2.07 -11.54 14.42
C LYS A 144 3.21 -12.54 14.21
N LEU A 145 4.09 -12.27 13.26
CA LEU A 145 5.17 -13.21 12.93
C LEU A 145 6.28 -13.23 13.99
N ARG A 146 6.49 -12.12 14.69
CA ARG A 146 7.49 -12.02 15.76
C ARG A 146 7.15 -12.89 16.96
N GLU A 147 5.88 -13.14 17.25
CA GLU A 147 5.44 -14.01 18.35
C GLU A 147 6.14 -15.39 18.30
N ASN A 148 6.42 -15.88 17.10
CA ASN A 148 7.09 -17.16 16.87
C ASN A 148 8.53 -17.02 16.35
N ASN A 149 9.01 -15.80 16.06
CA ASN A 149 10.32 -15.52 15.48
C ASN A 149 10.91 -14.22 16.06
N PRO A 150 11.67 -14.28 17.17
CA PRO A 150 12.20 -13.10 17.85
C PRO A 150 13.10 -12.21 17.00
N ASP A 151 13.74 -12.78 15.97
CA ASP A 151 14.64 -12.08 15.05
C ASP A 151 13.92 -11.15 14.06
N ILE A 152 12.58 -11.22 14.00
CA ILE A 152 11.77 -10.30 13.21
C ILE A 152 11.69 -8.97 13.95
N VAL A 153 12.24 -7.93 13.30
CA VAL A 153 12.12 -6.57 13.77
C VAL A 153 10.65 -6.17 13.76
N GLN A 154 10.10 -5.83 14.93
CA GLN A 154 8.82 -5.13 14.99
C GLN A 154 8.99 -3.77 14.36
N PHE A 155 8.13 -3.44 13.42
CA PHE A 155 8.07 -2.10 12.89
C PHE A 155 6.67 -1.51 13.00
N ASN A 156 6.63 -0.23 13.38
CA ASN A 156 5.44 0.61 13.46
C ASN A 156 5.67 1.78 12.51
N ILE A 157 5.50 1.48 11.22
CA ILE A 157 5.87 2.41 10.16
C ILE A 157 4.76 3.42 9.88
N GLU A 158 5.16 4.61 9.48
CA GLU A 158 4.31 5.59 8.83
C GLU A 158 4.86 5.90 7.44
N PHE A 159 3.96 6.03 6.46
CA PHE A 159 4.34 6.56 5.15
C PHE A 159 4.12 8.07 5.12
N LYS A 160 5.20 8.81 4.84
CA LYS A 160 5.15 10.26 4.65
C LYS A 160 5.50 10.62 3.22
N ALA A 161 4.75 11.55 2.64
CA ALA A 161 5.11 12.13 1.35
C ALA A 161 6.42 12.91 1.49
N VAL A 162 7.32 12.80 0.50
CA VAL A 162 8.63 13.48 0.54
C VAL A 162 8.50 15.00 0.67
N GLY A 163 7.49 15.60 0.02
CA GLY A 163 7.21 17.03 0.17
C GLY A 163 6.80 17.47 1.58
N ASN A 164 6.41 16.54 2.47
CA ASN A 164 6.10 16.82 3.88
C ASN A 164 7.27 16.49 4.81
N CYS A 165 8.10 15.48 4.49
CA CYS A 165 9.27 15.13 5.29
C CYS A 165 10.23 16.31 5.41
N ASP A 166 10.59 16.92 4.27
CA ASP A 166 11.58 18.01 4.24
C ASP A 166 11.06 19.27 4.95
N LYS A 167 9.74 19.49 4.93
CA LYS A 167 9.11 20.62 5.63
C LYS A 167 9.10 20.44 7.15
N LEU A 168 8.87 19.23 7.64
CA LEU A 168 8.87 18.96 9.09
C LEU A 168 10.26 19.05 9.69
N SER A 169 11.29 18.55 9.00
CA SER A 169 12.68 18.74 9.42
C SER A 169 13.10 20.22 9.34
N LEU A 170 12.63 20.98 8.34
CA LEU A 170 12.82 22.44 8.30
C LEU A 170 12.13 23.16 9.47
N ILE A 171 10.89 22.77 9.82
CA ILE A 171 10.16 23.36 10.95
C ILE A 171 10.87 23.03 12.27
N GLN A 172 11.35 21.79 12.46
CA GLN A 172 12.09 21.38 13.64
C GLN A 172 13.47 22.05 13.75
N GLN A 173 14.14 22.32 12.62
CA GLN A 173 15.44 23.01 12.62
C GLN A 173 15.32 24.53 12.81
N HIS A 174 14.20 25.15 12.41
CA HIS A 174 14.08 26.62 12.39
C HIS A 174 12.96 27.24 13.24
N GLY A 175 12.20 26.45 14.03
CA GLY A 175 11.26 26.99 15.02
C GLY A 175 10.23 27.98 14.45
N VAL A 176 9.74 27.75 13.23
CA VAL A 176 8.83 28.68 12.54
C VAL A 176 7.38 28.37 12.90
N LYS A 177 6.66 29.36 13.44
CA LYS A 177 5.33 29.20 14.06
C LYS A 177 4.16 28.92 13.08
N SER A 178 4.36 29.09 11.78
CA SER A 178 3.56 28.48 10.71
C SER A 178 4.15 28.85 9.34
N ILE A 179 4.00 27.98 8.34
CA ILE A 179 4.25 28.32 6.93
C ILE A 179 3.01 27.90 6.15
N LEU A 180 2.26 28.90 5.66
CA LEU A 180 1.14 28.68 4.75
C LEU A 180 1.71 28.37 3.37
N LEU A 181 1.38 27.20 2.83
CA LEU A 181 1.94 26.75 1.56
C LEU A 181 0.83 26.62 0.52
N ASP A 182 0.52 27.76 -0.08
CA ASP A 182 -0.42 27.87 -1.20
C ASP A 182 0.37 27.66 -2.50
N ALA A 183 0.52 26.40 -2.92
CA ALA A 183 1.20 26.07 -4.17
C ALA A 183 0.50 24.90 -4.86
N SER A 184 -0.07 25.16 -6.03
CA SER A 184 -0.65 24.14 -6.90
C SER A 184 0.46 23.32 -7.58
N ALA A 185 0.17 22.04 -7.88
CA ALA A 185 1.10 21.07 -8.46
C ALA A 185 1.83 21.55 -9.75
N TYR A 186 1.29 22.57 -10.42
CA TYR A 186 1.88 23.20 -11.60
C TYR A 186 3.11 24.06 -11.29
N GLN A 187 3.19 24.70 -10.12
CA GLN A 187 4.34 25.53 -9.76
C GLN A 187 5.57 24.68 -9.40
N LEU A 188 5.36 23.46 -8.89
CA LEU A 188 6.43 22.54 -8.53
C LEU A 188 7.10 21.85 -9.75
N SER A 189 6.43 21.81 -10.90
CA SER A 189 6.98 21.18 -12.11
C SER A 189 7.84 22.11 -12.96
N ARG A 190 7.84 23.43 -12.70
CA ARG A 190 8.50 24.44 -13.54
C ARG A 190 9.95 24.79 -13.14
N ASN A 191 10.40 24.45 -11.94
CA ASN A 191 11.76 24.76 -11.47
C ASN A 191 12.76 23.60 -11.65
N ARG A 192 12.89 23.11 -12.89
CA ARG A 192 14.10 22.42 -13.36
C ARG A 192 14.65 23.10 -14.61
N ARG A 193 15.46 24.12 -14.39
CA ARG A 193 16.54 24.51 -15.32
C ARG A 193 17.79 24.76 -14.48
N ILE A 194 18.52 23.68 -14.19
CA ILE A 194 19.95 23.79 -13.88
C ILE A 194 20.65 23.69 -15.24
N ARG A 195 21.21 24.81 -15.68
CA ARG A 195 22.24 24.82 -16.73
C ARG A 195 23.56 24.46 -16.04
N ILE A 196 24.29 23.51 -16.60
CA ILE A 196 25.74 23.46 -16.50
C ILE A 196 26.26 24.10 -17.78
#